data_AF-A0A1X1VBV8-F1
#
_entry.id   AF-A0A1X1VBV8-F1
#
_cell.length_a   1.000
_cell.length_b   1.000
_cell.length_c   1.000
_cell.angle_alpha   90.00
_cell.angle_beta   90.00
_cell.angle_gamma   90.00
#
_symmetry.space_group_name_H-M   'P 1'
#
loop_
_entity.id
_entity.type
_entity.pdbx_description
1 polymer ?
#
loop_
_entity_poly.entity_id
_entity_poly.type
_entity_poly.pdbx_seq_one_letter_code
_entity_poly.pdbx_strand_id
1 'polypeptide(L)'
;MASAELGGARRRARIMLCLWSFAAVSSIALLVVAVVGRDHGDGPTLRPRAVSDSMSESQAYEAADSTVRAWVRERNARNLANLEALTCPDNEGTVTAEVSAVRKKEALGKPMHVVSTGALGRHESLWTISTHFDNDVSVQFVLGVRGGELQVCRIASAPVP
;
A
#
# COMPACT_ATOMS: atom_id res chain seq x y z
N MET A 1 21.38 48.64 52.38
CA MET A 1 20.44 48.40 51.25
C MET A 1 21.05 47.39 50.26
N ALA A 2 21.19 46.11 50.64
CA ALA A 2 21.76 45.07 49.75
C ALA A 2 20.97 43.74 49.75
N SER A 3 19.98 43.58 50.62
CA SER A 3 19.28 42.29 50.80
C SER A 3 18.04 42.11 49.91
N ALA A 4 17.58 43.15 49.22
CA ALA A 4 16.38 43.09 48.37
C ALA A 4 16.67 42.59 46.94
N GLU A 5 17.86 42.83 46.40
CA GLU A 5 18.18 42.50 44.99
C GLU A 5 18.52 41.01 44.77
N LEU A 6 19.10 40.35 45.77
CA LEU A 6 19.43 38.92 45.72
C LEU A 6 18.17 38.02 45.65
N GLY A 7 17.07 38.45 46.27
CA GLY A 7 15.80 37.72 46.23
C GLY A 7 15.14 37.73 44.84
N GLY A 8 15.22 38.87 44.14
CA GLY A 8 14.68 39.04 42.79
C GLY A 8 15.45 38.24 41.74
N ALA A 9 16.79 38.26 41.79
CA ALA A 9 17.64 37.49 40.88
C ALA A 9 17.46 35.98 41.06
N ARG A 10 17.41 35.50 42.32
CA ARG A 10 17.21 34.07 42.63
C ARG A 10 15.80 33.59 42.26
N ARG A 11 14.77 34.45 42.39
CA ARG A 11 13.40 34.17 41.94
C ARG A 11 13.28 34.14 40.42
N ARG A 12 13.91 35.08 39.71
CA ARG A 12 13.99 35.10 38.24
C ARG A 12 14.72 33.87 37.69
N ALA A 13 15.84 33.49 38.29
CA ALA A 13 16.59 32.29 37.91
C ALA A 13 15.75 31.01 38.08
N ARG A 14 14.97 30.89 39.17
CA ARG A 14 14.04 29.76 39.37
C ARG A 14 12.90 29.74 38.36
N ILE A 15 12.29 30.89 38.07
CA ILE A 15 11.22 30.98 37.06
C ILE A 15 11.76 30.62 35.67
N MET A 16 12.94 31.12 35.31
CA MET A 16 13.59 30.80 34.05
C MET A 16 13.90 29.30 33.97
N LEU A 17 14.46 28.70 35.03
CA LEU A 17 14.70 27.26 35.11
C LEU A 17 13.40 26.46 34.92
N CYS A 18 12.31 26.83 35.60
CA CYS A 18 11.01 26.19 35.44
C CYS A 18 10.47 26.27 34.01
N LEU A 19 10.62 27.42 33.35
CA LEU A 19 10.21 27.59 31.95
C LEU A 19 11.05 26.73 31.00
N TRP A 20 12.37 26.68 31.20
CA TRP A 20 13.25 25.81 30.41
C TRP A 20 12.95 24.34 30.62
N SER A 21 12.70 23.91 31.86
CA SER A 21 12.29 22.53 32.15
C SER A 21 10.95 22.19 31.49
N PHE A 22 9.97 23.09 31.56
CA PHE A 22 8.68 22.89 30.92
C PHE A 22 8.81 22.80 29.40
N ALA A 23 9.58 23.70 28.78
CA ALA A 23 9.85 23.69 27.34
C ALA A 23 10.57 22.41 26.90
N ALA A 24 11.55 21.93 27.66
CA ALA A 24 12.26 20.69 27.39
C ALA A 24 11.31 19.49 27.48
N VAL A 25 10.50 19.41 28.54
CA VAL A 25 9.51 18.33 28.72
C VAL A 25 8.45 18.36 27.62
N SER A 26 7.93 19.54 27.25
CA SER A 26 6.96 19.66 26.16
C SER A 26 7.57 19.28 24.82
N SER A 27 8.82 19.67 24.56
CA SER A 27 9.53 19.29 23.33
C SER A 27 9.73 17.79 23.26
N ILE A 28 10.13 17.14 24.36
CA ILE A 28 10.30 15.68 24.42
C ILE A 28 8.95 14.99 24.22
N ALA A 29 7.89 15.46 24.88
CA ALA A 29 6.56 14.89 24.75
C ALA A 29 6.03 15.01 23.31
N LEU A 30 6.21 16.15 22.65
CA LEU A 30 5.85 16.34 21.24
C LEU A 30 6.67 15.43 20.33
N LEU A 31 7.95 15.22 20.62
CA LEU A 31 8.82 14.34 19.84
C LEU A 31 8.39 12.87 20.00
N VAL A 32 8.01 12.46 21.21
CA VAL A 32 7.46 11.12 21.49
C VAL A 32 6.12 10.93 20.76
N VAL A 33 5.20 11.91 20.83
CA VAL A 33 3.93 11.85 20.10
C VAL A 33 4.16 11.82 18.59
N ALA A 34 5.12 12.57 18.07
CA ALA A 34 5.48 12.55 16.66
C ALA A 34 6.14 11.22 16.24
N VAL A 35 6.91 10.57 17.11
CA VAL A 35 7.54 9.27 16.81
C VAL A 35 6.53 8.12 16.93
N VAL A 36 5.66 8.16 17.95
CA VAL A 36 4.62 7.13 18.18
C VAL A 36 3.44 7.28 17.24
N GLY A 37 3.07 8.52 16.89
CA GLY A 37 2.00 8.82 15.94
C GLY A 37 2.43 8.83 14.48
N ARG A 38 3.75 8.78 14.21
CA ARG A 38 4.25 8.48 12.86
C ARG A 38 4.09 6.99 12.65
N ASP A 39 3.04 6.63 11.91
CA ASP A 39 2.84 5.28 11.36
C ASP A 39 4.20 4.64 11.07
N HIS A 40 4.57 3.69 11.92
CA HIS A 40 5.75 2.88 11.73
C HIS A 40 5.47 1.92 10.57
N GLY A 41 5.58 2.42 9.34
CA GLY A 41 5.94 1.60 8.18
C GLY A 41 4.88 0.67 7.56
N ASP A 42 3.63 0.65 8.03
CA ASP A 42 2.60 -0.26 7.48
C ASP A 42 1.67 0.37 6.43
N GLY A 43 2.04 1.54 5.90
CA GLY A 43 1.37 2.10 4.72
C GLY A 43 1.84 1.40 3.44
N PRO A 44 0.99 1.31 2.39
CA PRO A 44 1.41 0.74 1.13
C PRO A 44 2.58 1.54 0.53
N THR A 45 3.66 0.85 0.22
CA THR A 45 4.83 1.40 -0.48
C THR A 45 4.63 1.43 -1.99
N LEU A 46 3.69 0.63 -2.50
CA LEU A 46 3.23 0.67 -3.88
C LEU A 46 1.91 1.42 -3.99
N ARG A 47 1.77 2.18 -5.08
CA ARG A 47 0.50 2.79 -5.48
C ARG A 47 -0.02 2.09 -6.73
N PRO A 48 -1.34 1.84 -6.81
CA PRO A 48 -1.98 1.42 -8.04
C PRO A 48 -1.61 2.32 -9.23
N ARG A 49 -1.60 1.75 -10.43
CA ARG A 49 -1.23 2.49 -11.63
C ARG A 49 -2.38 3.42 -12.02
N ALA A 50 -2.10 4.72 -12.10
CA ALA A 50 -3.05 5.67 -12.66
C ALA A 50 -3.28 5.38 -14.15
N VAL A 51 -4.54 5.36 -14.57
CA VAL A 51 -5.01 5.08 -15.93
C VAL A 51 -6.06 6.09 -16.37
N SER A 52 -6.18 6.28 -17.68
CA SER A 52 -7.12 7.22 -18.28
C SER A 52 -7.65 6.69 -19.60
N ASP A 53 -8.84 7.14 -19.99
CA ASP A 53 -9.48 6.72 -21.26
C ASP A 53 -8.69 7.13 -22.50
N SER A 54 -7.82 8.12 -22.39
CA SER A 54 -6.92 8.56 -23.47
C SER A 54 -5.69 7.68 -23.69
N MET A 55 -5.48 6.64 -22.87
CA MET A 55 -4.34 5.74 -23.04
C MET A 55 -4.46 4.93 -24.32
N SER A 56 -3.34 4.83 -25.06
CA SER A 56 -3.22 3.91 -26.19
C SER A 56 -3.35 2.45 -25.72
N GLU A 57 -3.64 1.54 -26.64
CA GLU A 57 -3.70 0.11 -26.32
C GLU A 57 -2.38 -0.42 -25.75
N SER A 58 -1.24 0.05 -26.26
CA SER A 58 0.08 -0.31 -25.74
C SER A 58 0.31 0.16 -24.30
N GLN A 59 -0.10 1.40 -23.98
CA GLN A 59 0.00 1.95 -22.63
C GLN A 59 -0.93 1.22 -21.66
N ALA A 60 -2.16 0.93 -22.11
CA ALA A 60 -3.13 0.18 -21.32
C ALA A 60 -2.64 -1.25 -21.06
N TYR A 61 -2.04 -1.90 -22.07
CA TYR A 61 -1.45 -3.22 -21.93
C TYR A 61 -0.31 -3.23 -20.91
N GLU A 62 0.62 -2.29 -21.02
CA GLU A 62 1.73 -2.15 -20.07
C GLU A 62 1.23 -1.89 -18.65
N ALA A 63 0.21 -1.04 -18.50
CA ALA A 63 -0.40 -0.76 -17.20
C ALA A 63 -1.05 -2.03 -16.60
N ALA A 64 -1.75 -2.82 -17.41
CA ALA A 64 -2.36 -4.08 -16.97
C ALA A 64 -1.31 -5.14 -16.59
N ASP A 65 -0.33 -5.40 -17.46
CA ASP A 65 0.74 -6.36 -17.22
C ASP A 65 1.56 -6.00 -15.97
N SER A 66 1.99 -4.74 -15.86
CA SER A 66 2.75 -4.29 -14.68
C SER A 66 1.95 -4.38 -13.38
N THR A 67 0.64 -4.10 -13.42
CA THR A 67 -0.25 -4.22 -12.25
C THR A 67 -0.39 -5.68 -11.82
N VAL A 68 -0.61 -6.62 -12.76
CA VAL A 68 -0.69 -8.06 -12.44
C VAL A 68 0.62 -8.57 -11.88
N ARG A 69 1.76 -8.23 -12.50
CA ARG A 69 3.07 -8.64 -12.00
C ARG A 69 3.37 -8.09 -10.62
N ALA A 70 3.00 -6.84 -10.35
CA ALA A 70 3.11 -6.24 -9.03
C ALA A 70 2.26 -7.00 -8.00
N TRP A 71 0.98 -7.22 -8.30
CA TRP A 71 0.08 -7.95 -7.41
C TRP A 71 0.61 -9.36 -7.05
N VAL A 72 1.05 -10.12 -8.06
CA VAL A 72 1.63 -11.46 -7.87
C VAL A 72 2.89 -11.41 -6.99
N ARG A 73 3.77 -10.42 -7.22
CA ARG A 73 4.98 -10.22 -6.41
C ARG A 73 4.63 -9.96 -4.94
N GLU A 74 3.70 -9.06 -4.68
CA GLU A 74 3.34 -8.68 -3.31
C GLU A 74 2.59 -9.81 -2.60
N ARG A 75 1.77 -10.59 -3.33
CA ARG A 75 1.17 -11.83 -2.84
C ARG A 75 2.25 -12.82 -2.41
N ASN A 76 3.23 -13.08 -3.26
CA ASN A 76 4.33 -14.00 -2.94
C ASN A 76 5.18 -13.51 -1.76
N ALA A 77 5.39 -12.19 -1.66
CA ALA A 77 6.10 -11.55 -0.55
C ALA A 77 5.26 -11.45 0.74
N ARG A 78 3.96 -11.81 0.71
CA ARG A 78 3.01 -11.65 1.81
C ARG A 78 2.94 -10.21 2.35
N ASN A 79 3.16 -9.24 1.48
CA ASN A 79 3.09 -7.83 1.85
C ASN A 79 1.64 -7.35 1.80
N LEU A 80 0.95 -7.45 2.94
CA LEU A 80 -0.49 -7.19 3.03
C LEU A 80 -0.85 -5.77 2.60
N ALA A 81 -0.12 -4.75 3.06
CA ALA A 81 -0.45 -3.36 2.77
C ALA A 81 -0.42 -3.07 1.26
N ASN A 82 0.63 -3.53 0.57
CA ASN A 82 0.71 -3.38 -0.89
C ASN A 82 -0.32 -4.24 -1.61
N LEU A 83 -0.54 -5.47 -1.14
CA LEU A 83 -1.50 -6.38 -1.75
C LEU A 83 -2.92 -5.81 -1.67
N GLU A 84 -3.32 -5.27 -0.53
CA GLU A 84 -4.61 -4.60 -0.34
C GLU A 84 -4.72 -3.34 -1.19
N ALA A 85 -3.66 -2.53 -1.30
CA ALA A 85 -3.67 -1.35 -2.17
C ALA A 85 -3.86 -1.71 -3.65
N LEU A 86 -3.27 -2.81 -4.12
CA LEU A 86 -3.38 -3.29 -5.50
C LEU A 86 -4.67 -4.09 -5.77
N THR A 87 -5.51 -4.31 -4.77
CA THR A 87 -6.72 -5.15 -4.87
C THR A 87 -7.97 -4.28 -4.78
N CYS A 88 -8.97 -4.57 -5.61
CA CYS A 88 -10.26 -3.88 -5.55
C CYS A 88 -10.92 -4.11 -4.17
N PRO A 89 -11.62 -3.10 -3.62
CA PRO A 89 -12.33 -3.26 -2.35
C PRO A 89 -13.48 -4.27 -2.44
N ASP A 90 -14.08 -4.38 -3.63
CA ASP A 90 -15.13 -5.31 -4.05
C ASP A 90 -14.56 -6.57 -4.72
N ASN A 91 -13.38 -7.05 -4.28
CA ASN A 91 -12.75 -8.23 -4.85
C ASN A 91 -13.57 -9.52 -4.63
N GLU A 92 -13.37 -10.49 -5.52
CA GLU A 92 -14.11 -11.76 -5.51
C GLU A 92 -13.20 -12.99 -5.74
N GLY A 93 -13.70 -14.14 -5.30
CA GLY A 93 -13.15 -15.46 -5.63
C GLY A 93 -11.72 -15.65 -5.14
N THR A 94 -10.85 -16.11 -6.03
CA THR A 94 -9.45 -16.41 -5.72
C THR A 94 -8.70 -15.20 -5.15
N VAL A 95 -8.99 -13.99 -5.63
CA VAL A 95 -8.33 -12.77 -5.11
C VAL A 95 -8.66 -12.57 -3.63
N THR A 96 -9.93 -12.67 -3.26
CA THR A 96 -10.38 -12.58 -1.85
C THR A 96 -9.73 -13.64 -0.98
N ALA A 97 -9.64 -14.88 -1.47
CA ALA A 97 -9.03 -15.99 -0.74
C ALA A 97 -7.54 -15.75 -0.48
N GLU A 98 -6.79 -15.30 -1.50
CA GLU A 98 -5.35 -15.03 -1.40
C GLU A 98 -5.06 -13.86 -0.46
N VAL A 99 -5.80 -12.75 -0.56
CA VAL A 99 -5.66 -11.61 0.37
C VAL A 99 -6.02 -12.02 1.80
N SER A 100 -7.09 -12.79 1.99
CA SER A 100 -7.52 -13.28 3.30
C SER A 100 -6.46 -14.20 3.93
N ALA A 101 -5.85 -15.08 3.14
CA ALA A 101 -4.80 -15.97 3.61
C ALA A 101 -3.55 -15.18 4.04
N VAL A 102 -3.14 -14.14 3.29
CA VAL A 102 -2.06 -13.24 3.71
C VAL A 102 -2.43 -12.54 5.03
N ARG A 103 -3.65 -11.98 5.12
CA ARG A 103 -4.12 -11.26 6.31
C ARG A 103 -4.14 -12.15 7.55
N LYS A 104 -4.59 -13.39 7.42
CA LYS A 104 -4.67 -14.37 8.51
C LYS A 104 -3.35 -15.12 8.75
N LYS A 105 -2.30 -14.82 7.98
CA LYS A 105 -0.99 -15.52 8.00
C LYS A 105 -1.12 -17.03 7.76
N GLU A 106 -2.10 -17.42 6.95
CA GLU A 106 -2.34 -18.81 6.56
C GLU A 106 -1.33 -19.29 5.50
N ALA A 107 -1.37 -20.58 5.20
CA ALA A 107 -0.58 -21.13 4.12
C ALA A 107 -1.13 -20.62 2.77
N LEU A 108 -0.24 -20.00 2.00
CA LEU A 108 -0.48 -19.71 0.59
C LEU A 108 -0.13 -20.94 -0.25
N GLY A 109 -0.82 -21.12 -1.38
CA GLY A 109 -0.36 -22.04 -2.42
C GLY A 109 1.05 -21.69 -2.92
N LYS A 110 1.62 -22.54 -3.79
CA LYS A 110 2.96 -22.33 -4.36
C LYS A 110 3.15 -20.90 -4.88
N PRO A 111 4.36 -20.33 -4.79
CA PRO A 111 4.67 -19.04 -5.39
C PRO A 111 4.26 -19.03 -6.87
N MET A 112 3.64 -17.93 -7.30
CA MET A 112 3.22 -17.75 -8.69
C MET A 112 4.30 -16.99 -9.45
N HIS A 113 4.75 -17.49 -10.60
CA HIS A 113 5.71 -16.78 -11.44
C HIS A 113 5.12 -16.51 -12.83
N VAL A 114 4.90 -15.23 -13.15
CA VAL A 114 4.33 -14.83 -14.44
C VAL A 114 5.38 -14.97 -15.54
N VAL A 115 5.16 -15.91 -16.44
CA VAL A 115 6.02 -16.16 -17.60
C VAL A 115 5.64 -15.24 -18.75
N SER A 116 4.35 -15.14 -19.05
CA SER A 116 3.84 -14.30 -20.14
C SER A 116 2.43 -13.80 -19.86
N THR A 117 2.04 -12.75 -20.57
CA THR A 117 0.68 -12.23 -20.62
C THR A 117 0.18 -12.25 -22.06
N GLY A 118 -1.12 -12.52 -22.20
CA GLY A 118 -1.83 -12.54 -23.48
C GLY A 118 -2.55 -11.23 -23.76
N ALA A 119 -3.50 -11.26 -24.70
CA ALA A 119 -4.23 -10.07 -25.14
C ALA A 119 -4.95 -9.34 -23.98
N LEU A 120 -4.95 -8.00 -24.06
CA LEU A 120 -5.73 -7.12 -23.20
C LEU A 120 -7.15 -7.00 -23.77
N GLY A 121 -8.15 -7.34 -22.97
CA GLY A 121 -9.53 -6.92 -23.19
C GLY A 121 -9.80 -5.64 -22.40
N ARG A 122 -10.43 -4.64 -23.03
CA ARG A 122 -10.85 -3.41 -22.35
C ARG A 122 -12.31 -3.13 -22.63
N HIS A 123 -13.11 -3.08 -21.56
CA HIS A 123 -14.51 -2.70 -21.64
C HIS A 123 -14.84 -1.72 -20.52
N GLU A 124 -14.91 -0.43 -20.89
CA GLU A 124 -15.10 0.68 -19.94
C GLU A 124 -14.06 0.62 -18.79
N SER A 125 -14.55 0.52 -17.55
CA SER A 125 -13.74 0.43 -16.32
C SER A 125 -13.27 -0.98 -15.98
N LEU A 126 -13.60 -1.99 -16.79
CA LEU A 126 -13.22 -3.39 -16.58
C LEU A 126 -12.25 -3.86 -17.66
N TRP A 127 -11.05 -4.24 -17.24
CA TRP A 127 -9.99 -4.69 -18.13
C TRP A 127 -9.67 -6.15 -17.82
N THR A 128 -9.24 -6.91 -18.81
CA THR A 128 -8.88 -8.31 -18.66
C THR A 128 -7.55 -8.60 -19.31
N ILE A 129 -6.71 -9.40 -18.67
CA ILE A 129 -5.44 -9.84 -19.26
C ILE A 129 -5.20 -11.31 -18.91
N SER A 130 -5.01 -12.12 -19.95
CA SER A 130 -4.62 -13.51 -19.77
C SER A 130 -3.19 -13.57 -19.24
N THR A 131 -2.92 -14.41 -18.26
CA THR A 131 -1.62 -14.54 -17.60
C THR A 131 -1.26 -16.01 -17.50
N HIS A 132 -0.06 -16.34 -17.97
CA HIS A 132 0.49 -17.69 -17.96
C HIS A 132 1.58 -17.78 -16.90
N PHE A 133 1.49 -18.81 -16.07
CA PHE A 133 2.46 -19.10 -15.02
C PHE A 133 3.42 -20.23 -15.42
N ASP A 134 4.52 -20.38 -14.69
CA ASP A 134 5.56 -21.38 -14.90
C ASP A 134 5.15 -22.82 -14.60
N ASN A 135 3.99 -23.01 -13.98
CA ASN A 135 3.41 -24.31 -13.64
C ASN A 135 2.35 -24.77 -14.66
N ASP A 136 2.41 -24.27 -15.89
CA ASP A 136 1.46 -24.51 -16.99
C ASP A 136 0.00 -24.08 -16.69
N VAL A 137 -0.22 -23.32 -15.61
CA VAL A 137 -1.54 -22.75 -15.30
C VAL A 137 -1.70 -21.42 -16.01
N SER A 138 -2.87 -21.24 -16.63
CA SER A 138 -3.27 -20.01 -17.29
C SER A 138 -4.55 -19.49 -16.66
N VAL A 139 -4.57 -18.21 -16.30
CA VAL A 139 -5.74 -17.54 -15.73
C VAL A 139 -6.00 -16.22 -16.43
N GLN A 140 -7.21 -15.69 -16.28
CA GLN A 140 -7.53 -14.34 -16.69
C GLN A 140 -7.64 -13.45 -15.46
N PHE A 141 -6.76 -12.46 -15.36
CA PHE A 141 -6.92 -11.40 -14.38
C PHE A 141 -7.98 -10.42 -14.88
N VAL A 142 -8.87 -10.02 -13.98
CA VAL A 142 -9.84 -8.97 -14.22
C VAL A 142 -9.51 -7.81 -13.31
N LEU A 143 -9.28 -6.68 -13.96
CA LEU A 143 -8.82 -5.44 -13.39
C LEU A 143 -9.95 -4.42 -13.43
N GLY A 144 -10.11 -3.65 -12.37
CA GLY A 144 -11.07 -2.56 -12.28
C GLY A 144 -10.37 -1.22 -12.21
N VAL A 145 -10.91 -0.22 -12.92
CA VAL A 145 -10.54 1.17 -12.73
C VAL A 145 -11.36 1.74 -11.58
N ARG A 146 -10.69 2.23 -10.53
CA ARG A 146 -11.29 2.82 -9.32
C ARG A 146 -10.59 4.14 -9.02
N GLY A 147 -11.33 5.24 -9.08
CA GLY A 147 -10.73 6.57 -8.88
C GLY A 147 -9.61 6.92 -9.88
N GLY A 148 -9.66 6.36 -11.09
CA GLY A 148 -8.60 6.52 -12.09
C GLY A 148 -7.38 5.62 -11.87
N GLU A 149 -7.46 4.63 -10.97
CA GLU A 149 -6.39 3.69 -10.70
C GLU A 149 -6.78 2.26 -11.06
N LEU A 150 -5.84 1.50 -11.61
CA LEU A 150 -6.04 0.10 -12.01
C LEU A 150 -5.71 -0.84 -10.84
N GLN A 151 -6.67 -1.69 -10.48
CA GLN A 151 -6.57 -2.62 -9.35
C GLN A 151 -7.06 -4.03 -9.77
N VAL A 152 -6.60 -5.08 -9.09
CA VAL A 152 -7.00 -6.47 -9.34
C VAL A 152 -8.29 -6.79 -8.58
N CYS A 153 -9.36 -7.15 -9.30
CA CYS A 153 -10.66 -7.43 -8.67
C CYS A 153 -10.94 -8.93 -8.55
N ARG A 154 -10.67 -9.71 -9.60
CA ARG A 154 -10.89 -11.17 -9.60
C ARG A 154 -9.89 -11.88 -10.50
N ILE A 155 -9.72 -13.18 -10.25
CA ILE A 155 -9.01 -14.10 -11.13
C ILE A 155 -10.05 -15.11 -11.63
N ALA A 156 -10.25 -15.15 -12.95
CA ALA A 156 -11.14 -16.08 -13.63
C ALA A 156 -10.34 -17.17 -14.35
N SER A 157 -11.00 -18.27 -14.69
CA SER A 157 -10.43 -19.25 -15.62
C SER A 157 -10.12 -18.56 -16.95
N ALA A 158 -8.94 -18.84 -17.52
CA ALA A 158 -8.63 -18.36 -18.85
C ALA A 158 -9.66 -18.95 -19.85
N PRO A 159 -10.12 -18.18 -20.85
CA PRO A 159 -10.95 -18.72 -21.92
C PRO A 159 -10.23 -19.92 -22.56
N VAL A 160 -10.92 -21.05 -22.66
CA VAL A 160 -10.44 -22.20 -23.42
C VAL A 160 -10.56 -21.83 -24.91
N PRO A 161 -9.48 -21.92 -25.71
CA PRO A 161 -9.55 -21.67 -27.15
C PRO A 161 -10.51 -22.63 -27.87
#